data_AF-A0A2C5ZGV2-F1
#
_entry.id   AF-A0A2C5ZGV2-F1
#
_cell.length_a   1.000
_cell.length_b   1.000
_cell.length_c   1.000
_cell.angle_alpha   90.00
_cell.angle_beta   90.00
_cell.angle_gamma   90.00
#
_symmetry.space_group_name_H-M   'P 1'
#
loop_
_entity.id
_entity.type
_entity.pdbx_description
1 polymer ?
#
loop_
_entity_poly.entity_id
_entity_poly.type
_entity_poly.pdbx_seq_one_letter_code
_entity_poly.pdbx_strand_id
1 'polypeptide(L)'
;MPEHPDDYYGTPNAEERRPDPDEFEEEFHEPELLEEDWLDLARQLPDCPPSQEMVDLLGRRDVDIQYDWAPHVGRYADPVIVQGDYWRQRIAQNPLHMDVEDLSLEVRDDTIVGHFQCGSEEQILLHVDGGGGTGKSYLIKVLSSHLQRLAGDRPSPIWRTAPTGVASNQIVGTTLHSLLRLPVDRAFTELSPADVNALQKKLRDVRYIVIDEKLPPIANKPLYFDGPLKDLQEVSGQTTYTAFSPTVFLKRVQRQQGDDQAGFRLALEELRGLKLSIESWKLLSQRVQIELSQREVDTFDAALRIYSKKARVNEYNYEHLVRLKRPAIQVMAKNIGNGADKATSEQAGNLAGRFPVCIGARLMLTQNIWHPTGLVNGAQGTVYDIGWAPDTDTHRDPPCVIMMVMDKYTGLSYLTADDGRKVVPILPVKRDFFLGTSACTRTQFPLMASYAISVHKSQSITVDKMVTDLSERDFQTGLSYVAVSRVKMLDGLMIDTPFERASLYYEKLPDGVLMKVRDQDRRKQQQFDQPLFHPLFS
;
A
#
# COMPACT_ATOMS: atom_id res chain seq x y z
N MET A 1 79.18 -36.22 7.87
CA MET A 1 80.55 -35.75 7.53
C MET A 1 80.41 -34.73 6.41
N PRO A 2 81.13 -33.60 6.45
CA PRO A 2 80.87 -32.43 7.33
C PRO A 2 80.32 -31.24 6.50
N GLU A 3 79.45 -30.37 7.03
CA GLU A 3 79.74 -29.12 7.78
C GLU A 3 80.53 -28.02 7.00
N HIS A 4 79.78 -26.94 6.67
CA HIS A 4 80.04 -25.46 6.62
C HIS A 4 81.48 -24.85 6.69
N PRO A 5 81.71 -23.59 6.21
CA PRO A 5 80.80 -22.41 6.16
C PRO A 5 80.76 -21.68 4.76
N ASP A 6 80.45 -20.39 4.50
CA ASP A 6 80.27 -19.17 5.34
C ASP A 6 79.40 -18.01 4.74
N ASP A 7 79.17 -16.98 5.58
CA ASP A 7 78.66 -15.58 5.52
C ASP A 7 78.09 -14.80 4.27
N TYR A 8 76.89 -14.22 4.52
CA TYR A 8 76.48 -12.78 4.51
C TYR A 8 76.59 -11.80 3.28
N TYR A 9 75.42 -11.52 2.67
CA TYR A 9 74.87 -10.22 2.13
C TYR A 9 75.29 -9.58 0.79
N GLY A 10 74.26 -9.11 0.04
CA GLY A 10 74.39 -8.05 -0.99
C GLY A 10 73.23 -7.93 -2.01
N THR A 11 72.31 -6.98 -1.84
CA THR A 11 71.38 -6.44 -2.89
C THR A 11 71.55 -4.92 -2.96
N PRO A 12 71.26 -4.24 -4.10
CA PRO A 12 69.94 -3.58 -4.25
C PRO A 12 69.40 -3.37 -5.70
N ASN A 13 68.10 -3.04 -5.75
CA ASN A 13 67.22 -2.64 -6.88
C ASN A 13 67.81 -1.81 -8.05
N ALA A 14 67.29 -2.06 -9.26
CA ALA A 14 66.65 -1.03 -10.12
C ALA A 14 65.78 -1.64 -11.25
N GLU A 15 64.48 -1.35 -11.21
CA GLU A 15 63.46 -1.29 -12.29
C GLU A 15 63.70 -2.03 -13.64
N GLU A 16 62.94 -3.12 -13.86
CA GLU A 16 62.78 -3.75 -15.19
C GLU A 16 61.75 -3.01 -16.06
N ARG A 17 62.16 -2.68 -17.29
CA ARG A 17 61.29 -2.10 -18.33
C ARG A 17 60.27 -3.11 -18.85
N ARG A 18 59.03 -2.68 -19.08
CA ARG A 18 58.03 -3.40 -19.88
C ARG A 18 58.13 -2.98 -21.37
N PRO A 19 57.77 -3.85 -22.32
CA PRO A 19 57.82 -3.55 -23.75
C PRO A 19 56.63 -2.69 -24.23
N ASP A 20 56.83 -1.97 -25.34
CA ASP A 20 55.87 -1.05 -25.95
C ASP A 20 54.62 -1.73 -26.56
N PRO A 21 53.45 -1.08 -26.48
CA PRO A 21 52.29 -1.32 -27.34
C PRO A 21 52.07 -0.17 -28.35
N ASP A 22 51.95 -0.49 -29.63
CA ASP A 22 51.42 0.43 -30.65
C ASP A 22 50.30 -0.27 -31.45
N GLU A 23 49.32 0.53 -31.89
CA GLU A 23 48.03 0.20 -32.55
C GLU A 23 46.80 0.05 -31.62
N PHE A 24 46.36 1.19 -31.06
CA PHE A 24 44.95 1.46 -30.76
C PHE A 24 44.55 2.83 -31.33
N GLU A 25 43.26 2.96 -31.66
CA GLU A 25 42.67 4.09 -32.39
C GLU A 25 42.68 5.41 -31.57
N GLU A 26 42.67 6.56 -32.27
CA GLU A 26 42.80 7.90 -31.68
C GLU A 26 41.71 8.20 -30.63
N GLU A 27 42.11 8.45 -29.37
CA GLU A 27 41.20 8.99 -28.35
C GLU A 27 40.77 10.42 -28.71
N PHE A 28 39.48 10.59 -28.98
CA PHE A 28 38.85 11.89 -29.15
C PHE A 28 38.80 12.63 -27.80
N HIS A 29 39.66 13.63 -27.61
CA HIS A 29 39.55 14.55 -26.48
C HIS A 29 38.34 15.50 -26.68
N GLU A 30 37.23 15.22 -26.00
CA GLU A 30 36.23 16.27 -25.71
C GLU A 30 36.82 17.24 -24.66
N PRO A 31 36.60 18.56 -24.81
CA PRO A 31 37.12 19.56 -23.87
C PRO A 31 36.41 19.48 -22.52
N GLU A 32 37.16 19.73 -21.44
CA GLU A 32 36.61 19.79 -20.07
C GLU A 32 35.56 20.89 -19.93
N LEU A 33 34.28 20.50 -19.88
CA LEU A 33 33.17 21.39 -19.51
C LEU A 33 33.27 21.72 -18.02
N LEU A 34 33.48 23.00 -17.70
CA LEU A 34 33.53 23.49 -16.33
C LEU A 34 32.14 23.41 -15.67
N GLU A 35 32.10 23.20 -14.36
CA GLU A 35 30.86 23.05 -13.57
C GLU A 35 29.87 24.23 -13.71
N GLU A 36 30.36 25.41 -14.11
CA GLU A 36 29.54 26.61 -14.33
C GLU A 36 28.66 26.52 -15.60
N ASP A 37 29.12 25.85 -16.66
CA ASP A 37 28.35 25.71 -17.92
C ASP A 37 27.09 24.84 -17.73
N TRP A 38 27.17 23.83 -16.85
CA TRP A 38 26.03 22.97 -16.50
C TRP A 38 24.91 23.74 -15.79
N LEU A 39 25.24 24.77 -15.00
CA LEU A 39 24.27 25.61 -14.30
C LEU A 39 23.48 26.54 -15.22
N ASP A 40 24.09 27.00 -16.33
CA ASP A 40 23.40 27.83 -17.33
C ASP A 40 22.67 27.00 -18.42
N LEU A 41 23.12 25.78 -18.72
CA LEU A 41 22.35 24.81 -19.51
C LEU A 41 21.09 24.34 -18.75
N ALA A 42 21.20 24.07 -17.44
CA ALA A 42 20.07 23.69 -16.60
C ALA A 42 18.98 24.77 -16.47
N ARG A 43 19.28 26.03 -16.84
CA ARG A 43 18.30 27.15 -16.89
C ARG A 43 17.51 27.21 -18.21
N GLN A 44 17.89 26.46 -19.24
CA GLN A 44 17.36 26.64 -20.61
C GLN A 44 16.53 25.46 -21.15
N LEU A 45 16.41 24.33 -20.43
CA LEU A 45 15.59 23.19 -20.87
C LEU A 45 14.41 22.88 -19.92
N PRO A 46 13.19 22.69 -20.46
CA PRO A 46 12.02 22.34 -19.67
C PRO A 46 11.87 20.81 -19.55
N ASP A 47 12.39 20.23 -18.47
CA ASP A 47 11.88 19.01 -17.81
C ASP A 47 12.79 18.65 -16.61
N CYS A 48 12.88 19.58 -15.65
CA CYS A 48 13.47 19.29 -14.34
C CYS A 48 12.35 18.88 -13.38
N PRO A 49 12.34 17.64 -12.83
CA PRO A 49 11.23 17.15 -12.03
C PRO A 49 11.05 18.01 -10.76
N PRO A 50 9.82 18.38 -10.38
CA PRO A 50 9.56 19.30 -9.28
C PRO A 50 10.15 18.79 -7.95
N SER A 51 11.00 19.61 -7.34
CA SER A 51 11.52 19.35 -6.00
C SER A 51 10.36 19.33 -4.97
N GLN A 52 10.64 18.84 -3.76
CA GLN A 52 9.68 18.89 -2.64
C GLN A 52 9.19 20.33 -2.34
N GLU A 53 9.96 21.35 -2.77
CA GLU A 53 9.63 22.77 -2.64
C GLU A 53 8.55 23.21 -3.62
N MET A 54 8.43 22.58 -4.79
CA MET A 54 7.36 22.89 -5.74
C MET A 54 6.00 22.42 -5.22
N VAL A 55 5.93 21.28 -4.53
CA VAL A 55 4.70 20.87 -3.80
C VAL A 55 4.33 21.91 -2.72
N ASP A 56 5.33 22.57 -2.14
CA ASP A 56 5.15 23.64 -1.15
C ASP A 56 4.76 25.00 -1.77
N LEU A 57 4.76 25.13 -3.10
CA LEU A 57 4.20 26.30 -3.81
C LEU A 57 2.66 26.27 -3.86
N LEU A 58 2.01 25.10 -3.82
CA LEU A 58 0.55 25.04 -3.65
C LEU A 58 0.19 25.61 -2.27
N GLY A 59 -0.75 26.56 -2.23
CA GLY A 59 -1.02 27.36 -1.04
C GLY A 59 -0.16 28.63 -0.90
N ARG A 60 0.73 28.89 -1.88
CA ARG A 60 1.60 30.08 -1.93
C ARG A 60 1.64 30.76 -3.30
N ARG A 61 0.86 30.29 -4.28
CA ARG A 61 0.72 31.00 -5.58
C ARG A 61 -0.10 32.27 -5.38
N ASP A 62 0.02 33.24 -6.27
CA ASP A 62 -0.80 34.47 -6.23
C ASP A 62 -2.31 34.17 -6.18
N VAL A 63 -2.76 33.19 -6.97
CA VAL A 63 -4.16 32.70 -6.97
C VAL A 63 -4.59 32.05 -5.64
N ASP A 64 -3.66 31.51 -4.87
CA ASP A 64 -3.93 30.90 -3.57
C ASP A 64 -4.01 31.97 -2.46
N ILE A 65 -3.08 32.94 -2.49
CA ILE A 65 -2.96 34.01 -1.50
C ILE A 65 -4.06 35.06 -1.67
N GLN A 66 -4.45 35.38 -2.91
CA GLN A 66 -5.47 36.39 -3.21
C GLN A 66 -6.91 35.89 -3.07
N TYR A 67 -7.14 34.60 -2.87
CA TYR A 67 -8.49 34.05 -2.75
C TYR A 67 -9.02 34.21 -1.32
N ASP A 68 -10.16 34.90 -1.20
CA ASP A 68 -10.84 35.07 0.07
C ASP A 68 -11.60 33.79 0.49
N TRP A 69 -11.11 33.16 1.54
CA TRP A 69 -11.74 31.99 2.16
C TRP A 69 -12.81 32.35 3.21
N ALA A 70 -13.01 33.64 3.56
CA ALA A 70 -13.98 34.07 4.57
C ALA A 70 -15.43 33.58 4.31
N PRO A 71 -15.95 33.47 3.07
CA PRO A 71 -17.29 32.92 2.81
C PRO A 71 -17.48 31.45 3.24
N HIS A 72 -16.39 30.73 3.53
CA HIS A 72 -16.38 29.33 3.96
C HIS A 72 -16.29 29.17 5.49
N VAL A 73 -16.03 30.26 6.21
CA VAL A 73 -15.96 30.30 7.68
C VAL A 73 -17.37 30.17 8.26
N GLY A 74 -17.57 29.23 9.18
CA GLY A 74 -18.86 29.01 9.84
C GLY A 74 -19.94 28.37 8.96
N ARG A 75 -19.72 28.18 7.65
CA ARG A 75 -20.68 27.54 6.71
C ARG A 75 -21.12 26.14 7.16
N TYR A 76 -20.24 25.44 7.87
CA TYR A 76 -20.46 24.10 8.44
C TYR A 76 -20.29 24.08 9.96
N ALA A 77 -20.71 25.14 10.65
CA ALA A 77 -20.60 25.32 12.11
C ALA A 77 -21.50 24.40 12.96
N ASP A 78 -22.05 23.33 12.39
CA ASP A 78 -22.88 22.36 13.10
C ASP A 78 -22.04 21.74 14.24
N PRO A 79 -22.46 21.79 15.53
CA PRO A 79 -21.59 21.42 16.66
C PRO A 79 -21.00 20.02 16.54
N VAL A 80 -21.73 19.10 15.90
CA VAL A 80 -21.32 17.72 15.68
C VAL A 80 -20.16 17.59 14.68
N ILE A 81 -20.04 18.52 13.73
CA ILE A 81 -18.89 18.65 12.82
C ILE A 81 -17.71 19.27 13.56
N VAL A 82 -17.94 20.41 14.23
CA VAL A 82 -16.88 21.18 14.93
C VAL A 82 -16.23 20.37 16.06
N GLN A 83 -16.99 19.55 16.78
CA GLN A 83 -16.49 18.64 17.83
C GLN A 83 -15.84 17.36 17.28
N GLY A 84 -15.98 17.07 15.97
CA GLY A 84 -15.43 15.86 15.34
C GLY A 84 -16.28 14.59 15.51
N ASP A 85 -17.47 14.69 16.11
CA ASP A 85 -18.29 13.54 16.53
C ASP A 85 -19.32 13.06 15.49
N TYR A 86 -19.45 13.75 14.36
CA TYR A 86 -20.50 13.48 13.34
C TYR A 86 -20.64 12.00 12.99
N TRP A 87 -19.54 11.34 12.62
CA TRP A 87 -19.58 9.92 12.27
C TRP A 87 -19.84 9.02 13.48
N ARG A 88 -19.36 9.37 14.68
CA ARG A 88 -19.63 8.57 15.90
C ARG A 88 -21.13 8.56 16.20
N GLN A 89 -21.76 9.73 16.20
CA GLN A 89 -23.20 9.85 16.45
C GLN A 89 -24.01 9.19 15.33
N ARG A 90 -23.65 9.43 14.07
CA ARG A 90 -24.40 8.91 12.91
C ARG A 90 -24.31 7.39 12.76
N ILE A 91 -23.16 6.78 13.09
CA ILE A 91 -22.99 5.32 13.17
C ILE A 91 -23.77 4.74 14.36
N ALA A 92 -23.79 5.42 15.51
CA ALA A 92 -24.56 4.96 16.68
C ALA A 92 -26.09 5.06 16.47
N GLN A 93 -26.56 6.07 15.74
CA GLN A 93 -27.97 6.26 15.37
C GLN A 93 -28.42 5.33 14.23
N ASN A 94 -27.50 5.01 13.31
CA ASN A 94 -27.74 4.13 12.17
C ASN A 94 -26.67 3.02 12.21
N PRO A 95 -26.77 2.04 13.12
CA PRO A 95 -25.88 0.90 13.13
C PRO A 95 -26.19 0.02 11.90
N LEU A 96 -25.61 0.40 10.76
CA LEU A 96 -25.52 -0.48 9.60
C LEU A 96 -24.61 -1.62 10.00
N HIS A 97 -25.23 -2.73 10.41
CA HIS A 97 -24.49 -3.95 10.68
C HIS A 97 -23.75 -4.32 9.40
N MET A 98 -22.44 -4.52 9.53
CA MET A 98 -21.64 -4.89 8.39
C MET A 98 -21.74 -6.38 8.25
N ASP A 99 -22.85 -6.81 7.65
CA ASP A 99 -23.17 -8.21 7.45
C ASP A 99 -22.30 -8.83 6.35
N VAL A 100 -21.03 -8.96 6.71
CA VAL A 100 -20.27 -10.16 6.46
C VAL A 100 -21.16 -11.37 6.82
N GLU A 101 -21.88 -11.30 7.95
CA GLU A 101 -22.80 -12.31 8.50
C GLU A 101 -23.93 -12.77 7.55
N ASP A 102 -24.39 -11.93 6.62
CA ASP A 102 -25.42 -12.27 5.62
C ASP A 102 -24.89 -12.41 4.18
N LEU A 103 -23.58 -12.61 4.00
CA LEU A 103 -23.06 -13.12 2.73
C LEU A 103 -23.69 -14.48 2.38
N SER A 104 -24.02 -14.68 1.10
CA SER A 104 -24.55 -15.97 0.61
C SER A 104 -23.55 -17.09 0.88
N LEU A 105 -24.04 -18.20 1.45
CA LEU A 105 -23.23 -19.34 1.89
C LEU A 105 -22.85 -20.27 0.72
N GLU A 106 -22.31 -19.69 -0.35
CA GLU A 106 -21.84 -20.41 -1.54
C GLU A 106 -20.48 -21.11 -1.33
N VAL A 107 -19.84 -20.90 -0.18
CA VAL A 107 -18.60 -21.59 0.20
C VAL A 107 -18.79 -22.23 1.58
N ARG A 108 -18.90 -23.56 1.62
CA ARG A 108 -18.72 -24.34 2.85
C ARG A 108 -17.25 -24.69 3.03
N ASP A 109 -16.70 -24.28 4.16
CA ASP A 109 -15.46 -24.83 4.74
C ASP A 109 -15.89 -25.73 5.90
N ASP A 110 -16.17 -27.00 5.61
CA ASP A 110 -16.66 -27.94 6.63
C ASP A 110 -15.61 -28.21 7.72
N THR A 111 -14.35 -27.79 7.53
CA THR A 111 -13.21 -28.04 8.42
C THR A 111 -13.23 -27.09 9.63
N ILE A 112 -13.14 -25.78 9.39
CA ILE A 112 -13.12 -24.78 10.47
C ILE A 112 -14.51 -24.66 11.11
N VAL A 113 -15.56 -24.88 10.31
CA VAL A 113 -16.95 -24.92 10.77
C VAL A 113 -17.20 -26.15 11.65
N GLY A 114 -16.82 -27.35 11.20
CA GLY A 114 -16.95 -28.58 11.98
C GLY A 114 -16.13 -28.50 13.27
N HIS A 115 -14.91 -27.96 13.22
CA HIS A 115 -14.08 -27.73 14.41
C HIS A 115 -14.77 -26.84 15.44
N PHE A 116 -15.40 -25.74 15.00
CA PHE A 116 -16.15 -24.85 15.89
C PHE A 116 -17.39 -25.52 16.49
N GLN A 117 -18.16 -26.26 15.68
CA GLN A 117 -19.37 -26.95 16.12
C GLN A 117 -19.09 -28.10 17.09
N CYS A 118 -18.01 -28.85 16.87
CA CYS A 118 -17.57 -29.92 17.77
C CYS A 118 -16.93 -29.41 19.07
N GLY A 119 -16.64 -28.10 19.18
CA GLY A 119 -16.05 -27.51 20.38
C GLY A 119 -14.62 -27.99 20.68
N SER A 120 -13.88 -28.44 19.66
CA SER A 120 -12.53 -28.99 19.81
C SER A 120 -11.54 -27.94 20.34
N GLU A 121 -10.61 -28.41 21.18
CA GLU A 121 -9.49 -27.61 21.72
C GLU A 121 -8.19 -27.78 20.92
N GLU A 122 -8.17 -28.63 19.88
CA GLU A 122 -6.99 -28.80 19.02
C GLU A 122 -6.65 -27.51 18.24
N GLN A 123 -5.35 -27.22 18.11
CA GLN A 123 -4.90 -26.00 17.47
C GLN A 123 -4.84 -26.15 15.93
N ILE A 124 -5.76 -25.51 15.21
CA ILE A 124 -5.69 -25.42 13.75
C ILE A 124 -4.62 -24.40 13.33
N LEU A 125 -3.55 -24.87 12.68
CA LEU A 125 -2.51 -24.07 12.04
C LEU A 125 -2.59 -24.16 10.51
N LEU A 126 -3.64 -23.57 9.93
CA LEU A 126 -3.92 -23.62 8.49
C LEU A 126 -3.22 -22.52 7.70
N HIS A 127 -2.57 -22.88 6.59
CA HIS A 127 -1.98 -21.95 5.64
C HIS A 127 -2.83 -21.83 4.35
N VAL A 128 -3.40 -20.67 4.07
CA VAL A 128 -4.02 -20.37 2.76
C VAL A 128 -3.05 -19.55 1.89
N ASP A 129 -2.84 -19.96 0.63
CA ASP A 129 -2.10 -19.22 -0.41
C ASP A 129 -2.93 -19.13 -1.71
N GLY A 130 -2.54 -18.25 -2.62
CA GLY A 130 -3.12 -18.06 -3.94
C GLY A 130 -2.61 -16.77 -4.60
N GLY A 131 -2.75 -16.66 -5.92
CA GLY A 131 -2.35 -15.46 -6.66
C GLY A 131 -3.10 -14.17 -6.25
N GLY A 132 -2.68 -13.04 -6.80
CA GLY A 132 -3.47 -11.81 -6.75
C GLY A 132 -4.86 -12.05 -7.35
N GLY A 133 -5.92 -11.62 -6.66
CA GLY A 133 -7.28 -11.74 -7.19
C GLY A 133 -7.95 -13.12 -7.08
N THR A 134 -7.38 -14.10 -6.36
CA THR A 134 -8.00 -15.43 -6.14
C THR A 134 -9.08 -15.47 -5.04
N GLY A 135 -9.47 -14.32 -4.49
CA GLY A 135 -10.56 -14.22 -3.51
C GLY A 135 -10.18 -14.46 -2.04
N LYS A 136 -8.90 -14.52 -1.67
CA LYS A 136 -8.45 -14.71 -0.26
C LYS A 136 -9.20 -13.86 0.77
N SER A 137 -9.22 -12.54 0.60
CA SER A 137 -9.89 -11.62 1.53
C SER A 137 -11.43 -11.70 1.48
N TYR A 138 -12.02 -12.33 0.44
CA TYR A 138 -13.44 -12.69 0.40
C TYR A 138 -13.71 -13.97 1.18
N LEU A 139 -12.86 -15.00 1.03
CA LEU A 139 -12.92 -16.23 1.83
C LEU A 139 -12.85 -15.92 3.33
N ILE A 140 -11.95 -15.02 3.75
CA ILE A 140 -11.84 -14.56 5.15
C ILE A 140 -13.16 -13.93 5.64
N LYS A 141 -13.88 -13.21 4.78
CA LYS A 141 -15.20 -12.64 5.11
C LYS A 141 -16.25 -13.75 5.24
N VAL A 142 -16.42 -14.61 4.23
CA VAL A 142 -17.40 -15.72 4.26
C VAL A 142 -17.15 -16.67 5.45
N LEU A 143 -15.90 -16.96 5.78
CA LEU A 143 -15.59 -17.78 6.95
C LEU A 143 -15.94 -17.07 8.27
N SER A 144 -15.69 -15.76 8.36
CA SER A 144 -16.09 -14.98 9.54
C SER A 144 -17.61 -14.90 9.71
N SER A 145 -18.32 -14.75 8.60
CA SER A 145 -19.79 -14.77 8.53
C SER A 145 -20.35 -16.01 9.20
N HIS A 146 -19.88 -17.17 8.74
CA HIS A 146 -20.41 -18.45 9.17
C HIS A 146 -20.13 -18.73 10.65
N LEU A 147 -18.91 -18.40 11.12
CA LEU A 147 -18.54 -18.55 12.52
C LEU A 147 -19.34 -17.64 13.47
N GLN A 148 -19.61 -16.39 13.07
CA GLN A 148 -20.43 -15.47 13.86
C GLN A 148 -21.91 -15.91 13.88
N ARG A 149 -22.47 -16.33 12.74
CA ARG A 149 -23.83 -16.89 12.68
C ARG A 149 -23.98 -18.14 13.57
N LEU A 150 -22.93 -18.97 13.69
CA LEU A 150 -22.90 -20.11 14.62
C LEU A 150 -22.71 -19.70 16.09
N ALA A 151 -22.11 -18.55 16.37
CA ALA A 151 -21.96 -18.00 17.71
C ALA A 151 -23.25 -17.32 18.22
N GLY A 152 -24.13 -16.88 17.31
CA GLY A 152 -25.36 -16.15 17.64
C GLY A 152 -25.05 -14.79 18.26
N ASP A 153 -25.79 -14.42 19.30
CA ASP A 153 -25.63 -13.14 20.03
C ASP A 153 -24.29 -12.99 20.81
N ARG A 154 -23.37 -13.96 20.68
CA ARG A 154 -22.08 -13.93 21.36
C ARG A 154 -21.07 -13.07 20.60
N PRO A 155 -20.04 -12.50 21.29
CA PRO A 155 -18.94 -11.84 20.63
C PRO A 155 -18.25 -12.74 19.58
N SER A 156 -17.73 -12.14 18.52
CA SER A 156 -17.12 -12.87 17.39
C SER A 156 -16.05 -13.87 17.85
N PRO A 157 -16.21 -15.17 17.54
CA PRO A 157 -15.21 -16.20 17.86
C PRO A 157 -13.98 -16.10 16.96
N ILE A 158 -13.95 -15.14 16.03
CA ILE A 158 -12.87 -14.94 15.06
C ILE A 158 -12.39 -13.49 15.07
N TRP A 159 -11.08 -13.30 15.20
CA TRP A 159 -10.42 -12.01 15.04
C TRP A 159 -9.60 -11.95 13.75
N ARG A 160 -9.82 -10.90 12.98
CA ARG A 160 -9.17 -10.68 11.68
C ARG A 160 -8.03 -9.68 11.82
N THR A 161 -6.85 -10.02 11.30
CA THR A 161 -5.66 -9.18 11.36
C THR A 161 -4.85 -9.16 10.08
N ALA A 162 -4.00 -8.15 9.93
CA ALA A 162 -2.94 -8.12 8.92
C ALA A 162 -1.75 -7.27 9.43
N PRO A 163 -0.56 -7.35 8.80
CA PRO A 163 0.58 -6.49 9.17
C PRO A 163 0.31 -4.99 8.93
N THR A 164 -0.40 -4.65 7.84
CA THR A 164 -0.64 -3.26 7.41
C THR A 164 -2.09 -2.83 7.61
N GLY A 165 -2.32 -1.53 7.85
CA GLY A 165 -3.67 -0.96 7.97
C GLY A 165 -4.50 -1.07 6.68
N VAL A 166 -3.84 -1.11 5.53
CA VAL A 166 -4.48 -1.27 4.21
C VAL A 166 -5.05 -2.68 4.07
N ALA A 167 -4.26 -3.71 4.39
CA ALA A 167 -4.68 -5.11 4.35
C ALA A 167 -5.72 -5.43 5.44
N SER A 168 -5.52 -4.96 6.67
CA SER A 168 -6.47 -5.24 7.76
C SER A 168 -7.84 -4.63 7.49
N ASN A 169 -7.88 -3.44 6.88
CA ASN A 169 -9.15 -2.82 6.48
C ASN A 169 -9.89 -3.62 5.40
N GLN A 170 -9.18 -4.26 4.47
CA GLN A 170 -9.79 -5.04 3.39
C GLN A 170 -10.58 -6.25 3.91
N ILE A 171 -10.11 -6.87 5.00
CA ILE A 171 -10.78 -7.96 5.71
C ILE A 171 -11.69 -7.49 6.86
N VAL A 172 -11.85 -6.20 7.11
CA VAL A 172 -12.61 -5.69 8.29
C VAL A 172 -11.99 -6.19 9.61
N GLY A 173 -10.67 -6.06 9.71
CA GLY A 173 -9.85 -6.45 10.86
C GLY A 173 -9.01 -5.29 11.40
N THR A 174 -8.11 -5.59 12.32
CA THR A 174 -7.16 -4.63 12.92
C THR A 174 -5.72 -4.96 12.53
N THR A 175 -4.78 -4.02 12.63
CA THR A 175 -3.37 -4.40 12.44
C THR A 175 -2.89 -5.33 13.55
N LEU A 176 -1.94 -6.22 13.26
CA LEU A 176 -1.30 -7.08 14.27
C LEU A 176 -0.70 -6.25 15.41
N HIS A 177 0.01 -5.17 15.07
CA HIS A 177 0.56 -4.20 16.02
C HIS A 177 -0.52 -3.59 16.95
N SER A 178 -1.68 -3.21 16.40
CA SER A 178 -2.79 -2.65 17.19
C SER A 178 -3.53 -3.69 18.02
N LEU A 179 -3.65 -4.94 17.55
CA LEU A 179 -4.27 -6.01 18.32
C LEU A 179 -3.41 -6.38 19.52
N LEU A 180 -2.15 -6.72 19.27
CA LEU A 180 -1.22 -7.29 20.25
C LEU A 180 -0.40 -6.24 21.00
N ARG A 181 -0.65 -4.94 20.77
CA ARG A 181 0.08 -3.79 21.35
C ARG A 181 1.60 -3.86 21.14
N LEU A 182 2.03 -4.38 19.99
CA LEU A 182 3.45 -4.54 19.67
C LEU A 182 4.09 -3.18 19.35
N PRO A 183 5.34 -2.93 19.81
CA PRO A 183 6.08 -1.74 19.41
C PRO A 183 6.37 -1.76 17.90
N VAL A 184 6.31 -0.60 17.26
CA VAL A 184 6.56 -0.44 15.81
C VAL A 184 8.05 -0.27 15.50
N ASP A 185 8.85 0.20 16.47
CA ASP A 185 10.19 0.75 16.26
C ASP A 185 11.17 0.40 17.42
N ARG A 186 10.94 -0.76 18.09
CA ARG A 186 11.77 -1.26 19.19
C ARG A 186 11.94 -2.77 19.12
N ALA A 187 13.00 -3.27 19.75
CA ALA A 187 13.11 -4.69 20.08
C ALA A 187 11.88 -5.17 20.87
N PHE A 188 11.55 -6.46 20.76
CA PHE A 188 10.41 -7.05 21.45
C PHE A 188 10.52 -6.83 22.97
N THR A 189 9.54 -6.13 23.54
CA THR A 189 9.39 -5.92 24.99
C THR A 189 8.13 -6.63 25.47
N GLU A 190 8.19 -7.26 26.64
CA GLU A 190 7.00 -7.80 27.28
C GLU A 190 5.94 -6.72 27.54
N LEU A 191 4.67 -7.12 27.45
CA LEU A 191 3.53 -6.23 27.70
C LEU A 191 3.40 -5.94 29.19
N SER A 192 2.98 -4.72 29.55
CA SER A 192 2.71 -4.39 30.95
C SER A 192 1.53 -5.23 31.49
N PRO A 193 1.44 -5.51 32.81
CA PRO A 193 0.32 -6.26 33.38
C PRO A 193 -1.06 -5.67 33.05
N ALA A 194 -1.15 -4.35 32.89
CA ALA A 194 -2.37 -3.66 32.46
C ALA A 194 -2.70 -3.93 30.98
N ASP A 195 -1.69 -3.92 30.11
CA ASP A 195 -1.84 -4.27 28.69
C ASP A 195 -2.23 -5.74 28.50
N VAL A 196 -1.61 -6.66 29.25
CA VAL A 196 -1.92 -8.09 29.26
C VAL A 196 -3.37 -8.31 29.67
N ASN A 197 -3.83 -7.73 30.78
CA ASN A 197 -5.22 -7.85 31.22
C ASN A 197 -6.21 -7.28 30.19
N ALA A 198 -5.89 -6.11 29.59
CA ALA A 198 -6.71 -5.53 28.54
C ALA A 198 -6.76 -6.41 27.27
N LEU A 199 -5.65 -7.08 26.91
CA LEU A 199 -5.57 -8.01 25.78
C LEU A 199 -6.35 -9.30 26.07
N GLN A 200 -6.17 -9.89 27.26
CA GLN A 200 -6.91 -11.07 27.72
C GLN A 200 -8.43 -10.81 27.75
N LYS A 201 -8.86 -9.63 28.22
CA LYS A 201 -10.28 -9.25 28.18
C LYS A 201 -10.80 -9.11 26.74
N LYS A 202 -9.98 -8.61 25.81
CA LYS A 202 -10.33 -8.41 24.40
C LYS A 202 -10.36 -9.71 23.59
N LEU A 203 -9.51 -10.69 23.93
CA LEU A 203 -9.39 -11.97 23.24
C LEU A 203 -10.14 -13.13 23.92
N ARG A 204 -10.78 -12.91 25.07
CA ARG A 204 -11.47 -13.94 25.88
C ARG A 204 -12.36 -14.89 25.07
N ASP A 205 -13.19 -14.31 24.21
CA ASP A 205 -14.21 -15.04 23.45
C ASP A 205 -13.73 -15.44 22.04
N VAL A 206 -12.48 -15.07 21.68
CA VAL A 206 -11.88 -15.36 20.37
C VAL A 206 -11.30 -16.78 20.38
N ARG A 207 -11.77 -17.61 19.45
CA ARG A 207 -11.23 -18.96 19.17
C ARG A 207 -10.24 -18.97 18.01
N TYR A 208 -10.42 -18.10 17.01
CA TYR A 208 -9.62 -18.09 15.78
C TYR A 208 -8.97 -16.72 15.53
N ILE A 209 -7.70 -16.71 15.13
CA ILE A 209 -7.01 -15.51 14.64
C ILE A 209 -6.62 -15.74 13.18
N VAL A 210 -7.04 -14.84 12.31
CA VAL A 210 -6.67 -14.83 10.88
C VAL A 210 -5.65 -13.72 10.63
N ILE A 211 -4.62 -14.03 9.84
CA ILE A 211 -3.58 -13.09 9.39
C ILE A 211 -3.59 -13.05 7.85
N ASP A 212 -4.11 -11.97 7.27
CA ASP A 212 -4.04 -11.71 5.82
C ASP A 212 -2.76 -10.93 5.44
N GLU A 213 -2.38 -10.96 4.17
CA GLU A 213 -1.19 -10.31 3.59
C GLU A 213 0.11 -10.58 4.38
N LYS A 214 0.58 -11.83 4.31
CA LYS A 214 1.83 -12.36 4.90
C LYS A 214 3.12 -11.78 4.29
N LEU A 215 3.10 -10.54 3.81
CA LEU A 215 4.26 -9.88 3.23
C LEU A 215 5.31 -9.60 4.33
N PRO A 216 6.62 -9.71 4.03
CA PRO A 216 7.66 -9.27 4.93
C PRO A 216 7.46 -7.80 5.35
N PRO A 217 7.69 -7.45 6.62
CA PRO A 217 7.83 -6.04 7.01
C PRO A 217 8.95 -5.39 6.20
N ILE A 218 8.78 -4.10 5.87
CA ILE A 218 9.86 -3.30 5.29
C ILE A 218 11.04 -3.33 6.28
N ALA A 219 12.24 -3.63 5.77
CA ALA A 219 13.48 -3.78 6.54
C ALA A 219 13.55 -4.93 7.56
N ASN A 220 12.71 -5.98 7.46
CA ASN A 220 12.84 -7.19 8.28
C ASN A 220 12.87 -8.49 7.43
N LYS A 221 13.32 -9.61 8.00
CA LYS A 221 13.37 -10.91 7.33
C LYS A 221 11.97 -11.41 6.97
N PRO A 222 11.77 -12.05 5.80
CA PRO A 222 10.51 -12.73 5.48
C PRO A 222 10.29 -13.96 6.35
N LEU A 223 9.02 -14.33 6.58
CA LEU A 223 8.65 -15.54 7.33
C LEU A 223 9.21 -16.83 6.71
N TYR A 224 9.38 -16.84 5.39
CA TYR A 224 9.98 -17.93 4.61
C TYR A 224 11.51 -17.83 4.48
N PHE A 225 12.19 -17.03 5.31
CA PHE A 225 13.65 -16.95 5.32
C PHE A 225 14.26 -18.29 5.78
N ASP A 226 15.14 -18.86 4.94
CA ASP A 226 15.82 -20.15 5.18
C ASP A 226 17.35 -20.02 5.38
N GLY A 227 17.85 -18.78 5.48
CA GLY A 227 19.24 -18.49 5.77
C GLY A 227 19.59 -18.54 7.27
N PRO A 228 20.84 -18.18 7.65
CA PRO A 228 21.29 -18.24 9.03
C PRO A 228 20.51 -17.29 9.96
N LEU A 229 19.99 -17.86 11.04
CA LEU A 229 19.28 -17.14 12.09
C LEU A 229 20.28 -16.59 13.12
N LYS A 230 19.99 -15.41 13.68
CA LYS A 230 20.87 -14.63 14.55
C LYS A 230 20.53 -14.75 16.03
N ASP A 231 19.25 -15.00 16.36
CA ASP A 231 18.77 -15.01 17.73
C ASP A 231 17.62 -16.02 17.96
N LEU A 232 17.26 -16.21 19.23
CA LEU A 232 16.20 -17.13 19.66
C LEU A 232 14.79 -16.72 19.21
N GLN A 233 14.55 -15.43 18.94
CA GLN A 233 13.25 -14.94 18.48
C GLN A 233 13.04 -15.28 16.99
N GLU A 234 14.09 -15.12 16.18
CA GLU A 234 14.09 -15.58 14.79
C GLU A 234 13.89 -17.10 14.69
N VAL A 235 14.53 -17.90 15.56
CA VAL A 235 14.33 -19.36 15.64
C VAL A 235 12.88 -19.68 16.00
N SER A 236 12.35 -19.09 17.07
CA SER A 236 10.97 -19.29 17.50
C SER A 236 9.97 -18.91 16.40
N GLY A 237 10.22 -17.79 15.69
CA GLY A 237 9.42 -17.34 14.55
C GLY A 237 9.44 -18.34 13.37
N GLN A 238 10.61 -18.85 12.99
CA GLN A 238 10.73 -19.84 11.91
C GLN A 238 10.08 -21.19 12.29
N THR A 239 10.24 -21.64 13.53
CA THR A 239 9.56 -22.83 14.05
C THR A 239 8.04 -22.65 14.02
N THR A 240 7.54 -21.49 14.49
CA THR A 240 6.11 -21.15 14.50
C THR A 240 5.54 -21.13 13.08
N TYR A 241 6.22 -20.48 12.13
CA TYR A 241 5.81 -20.45 10.73
C TYR A 241 5.83 -21.84 10.06
N THR A 242 6.74 -22.71 10.48
CA THR A 242 6.86 -24.08 9.96
C THR A 242 5.81 -25.03 10.54
N ALA A 243 5.31 -24.77 11.74
CA ALA A 243 4.22 -25.53 12.35
C ALA A 243 2.87 -25.43 11.61
N PHE A 244 2.67 -24.39 10.76
CA PHE A 244 1.55 -24.31 9.83
C PHE A 244 1.70 -25.32 8.69
N SER A 245 1.55 -26.62 8.96
CA SER A 245 1.76 -27.65 7.94
C SER A 245 0.64 -27.65 6.88
N PRO A 246 -0.66 -27.84 7.22
CA PRO A 246 -1.75 -27.83 6.24
C PRO A 246 -1.74 -26.62 5.29
N THR A 247 -1.66 -26.85 3.98
CA THR A 247 -1.77 -25.79 2.98
C THR A 247 -2.92 -25.96 1.99
N VAL A 248 -3.67 -24.87 1.77
CA VAL A 248 -4.73 -24.72 0.78
C VAL A 248 -4.29 -23.71 -0.28
N PHE A 249 -4.37 -24.09 -1.55
CA PHE A 249 -4.07 -23.22 -2.70
C PHE A 249 -5.35 -22.81 -3.44
N LEU A 250 -5.70 -21.53 -3.38
CA LEU A 250 -6.74 -20.95 -4.22
C LEU A 250 -6.20 -20.76 -5.65
N LYS A 251 -6.55 -21.70 -6.55
CA LYS A 251 -6.06 -21.73 -7.94
C LYS A 251 -6.85 -20.81 -8.90
N ARG A 252 -8.18 -20.68 -8.72
CA ARG A 252 -9.03 -19.88 -9.62
C ARG A 252 -8.85 -18.39 -9.36
N VAL A 253 -8.30 -17.67 -10.34
CA VAL A 253 -8.27 -16.21 -10.36
C VAL A 253 -9.68 -15.68 -10.61
N GLN A 254 -10.18 -14.83 -9.71
CA GLN A 254 -11.54 -14.28 -9.77
C GLN A 254 -11.57 -12.83 -10.27
N ARG A 255 -10.42 -12.16 -10.42
CA ARG A 255 -10.32 -10.76 -10.85
C ARG A 255 -10.23 -10.62 -12.38
N GLN A 256 -9.42 -11.46 -13.02
CA GLN A 256 -9.28 -11.57 -14.48
C GLN A 256 -10.04 -12.81 -14.98
N GLN A 257 -11.37 -12.74 -15.00
CA GLN A 257 -12.23 -13.79 -15.56
C GLN A 257 -12.42 -13.60 -17.07
N GLY A 258 -12.67 -14.68 -17.80
CA GLY A 258 -12.81 -14.70 -19.26
C GLY A 258 -11.71 -15.51 -19.95
N ASP A 259 -12.06 -16.21 -21.02
CA ASP A 259 -11.11 -16.99 -21.84
C ASP A 259 -10.27 -16.08 -22.74
N ASP A 260 -10.84 -14.95 -23.17
CA ASP A 260 -10.16 -13.81 -23.79
C ASP A 260 -9.01 -13.26 -22.93
N GLN A 261 -9.15 -13.31 -21.59
CA GLN A 261 -8.12 -12.87 -20.64
C GLN A 261 -7.05 -13.94 -20.34
N ALA A 262 -7.00 -15.07 -21.06
CA ALA A 262 -6.01 -16.13 -20.82
C ALA A 262 -4.56 -15.64 -21.03
N GLY A 263 -4.28 -14.90 -22.11
CA GLY A 263 -2.95 -14.34 -22.37
C GLY A 263 -2.53 -13.31 -21.31
N PHE A 264 -3.46 -12.51 -20.80
CA PHE A 264 -3.17 -11.55 -19.72
C PHE A 264 -2.89 -12.26 -18.39
N ARG A 265 -3.59 -13.37 -18.09
CA ARG A 265 -3.28 -14.23 -16.93
C ARG A 265 -1.88 -14.83 -17.02
N LEU A 266 -1.47 -15.33 -18.20
CA LEU A 266 -0.10 -15.82 -18.42
C LEU A 266 0.95 -14.72 -18.18
N ALA A 267 0.75 -13.53 -18.77
CA ALA A 267 1.64 -12.39 -18.57
C ALA A 267 1.76 -12.00 -17.08
N LEU A 268 0.66 -12.03 -16.32
CA LEU A 268 0.66 -11.80 -14.88
C LEU A 268 1.43 -12.88 -14.10
N GLU A 269 1.33 -14.16 -14.49
CA GLU A 269 2.08 -15.25 -13.87
C GLU A 269 3.59 -15.15 -14.16
N GLU A 270 3.97 -14.79 -15.38
CA GLU A 270 5.36 -14.56 -15.76
C GLU A 270 5.97 -13.32 -15.09
N LEU A 271 5.23 -12.23 -14.96
CA LEU A 271 5.61 -11.06 -14.17
C LEU A 271 5.81 -11.43 -12.69
N ARG A 272 4.94 -12.27 -12.12
CA ARG A 272 5.09 -12.80 -10.76
C ARG A 272 6.35 -13.67 -10.62
N GLY A 273 6.68 -14.43 -11.66
CA GLY A 273 7.85 -15.29 -11.75
C GLY A 273 9.15 -14.60 -12.16
N LEU A 274 9.12 -13.29 -12.48
CA LEU A 274 10.24 -12.50 -13.02
C LEU A 274 10.87 -13.09 -14.31
N LYS A 275 10.05 -13.78 -15.12
CA LYS A 275 10.48 -14.46 -16.36
C LYS A 275 9.53 -14.12 -17.52
N LEU A 276 9.38 -12.82 -17.80
CA LEU A 276 8.52 -12.33 -18.88
C LEU A 276 8.97 -12.89 -20.25
N SER A 277 8.09 -13.64 -20.91
CA SER A 277 8.31 -14.19 -22.24
C SER A 277 8.20 -13.09 -23.31
N ILE A 278 8.64 -13.41 -24.53
CA ILE A 278 8.55 -12.47 -25.66
C ILE A 278 7.08 -12.25 -26.07
N GLU A 279 6.21 -13.26 -25.90
CA GLU A 279 4.78 -13.17 -26.22
C GLU A 279 4.04 -12.28 -25.24
N SER A 280 4.21 -12.51 -23.93
CA SER A 280 3.65 -11.64 -22.88
C SER A 280 4.19 -10.23 -22.92
N TRP A 281 5.48 -10.05 -23.24
CA TRP A 281 6.06 -8.71 -23.44
C TRP A 281 5.36 -7.99 -24.60
N LYS A 282 5.24 -8.62 -25.78
CA LYS A 282 4.52 -8.04 -26.92
C LYS A 282 3.06 -7.68 -26.58
N LEU A 283 2.36 -8.55 -25.85
CA LEU A 283 0.99 -8.32 -25.41
C LEU A 283 0.87 -7.09 -24.49
N LEU A 284 1.82 -6.90 -23.57
CA LEU A 284 1.86 -5.73 -22.70
C LEU A 284 2.32 -4.47 -23.44
N SER A 285 3.25 -4.58 -24.40
CA SER A 285 3.73 -3.46 -25.22
C SER A 285 2.61 -2.83 -26.06
N GLN A 286 1.61 -3.60 -26.50
CA GLN A 286 0.39 -3.08 -27.15
C GLN A 286 -0.44 -2.14 -26.26
N ARG A 287 -0.16 -2.08 -24.95
CA ARG A 287 -0.83 -1.19 -23.98
C ARG A 287 0.00 0.04 -23.62
N VAL A 288 1.14 0.25 -24.27
CA VAL A 288 1.94 1.48 -24.12
C VAL A 288 1.20 2.64 -24.80
N GLN A 289 1.16 3.81 -24.15
CA GLN A 289 0.36 4.96 -24.57
C GLN A 289 0.57 5.37 -26.04
N ILE A 290 1.79 5.22 -26.58
CA ILE A 290 2.11 5.57 -27.98
C ILE A 290 1.48 4.62 -29.02
N GLU A 291 1.16 3.39 -28.62
CA GLU A 291 0.51 2.37 -29.48
C GLU A 291 -1.03 2.46 -29.40
N LEU A 292 -1.58 3.18 -28.43
CA LEU A 292 -3.02 3.34 -28.23
C LEU A 292 -3.58 4.50 -29.06
N SER A 293 -4.84 4.36 -29.51
CA SER A 293 -5.52 5.45 -30.19
C SER A 293 -5.82 6.61 -29.23
N GLN A 294 -5.78 7.87 -29.70
CA GLN A 294 -6.07 9.03 -28.84
C GLN A 294 -7.41 8.90 -28.11
N ARG A 295 -8.45 8.42 -28.80
CA ARG A 295 -9.79 8.19 -28.20
C ARG A 295 -9.74 7.22 -27.01
N GLU A 296 -8.84 6.25 -27.05
CA GLU A 296 -8.66 5.29 -25.96
C GLU A 296 -7.87 5.91 -24.81
N VAL A 297 -6.77 6.63 -25.10
CA VAL A 297 -5.98 7.40 -24.13
C VAL A 297 -6.86 8.40 -23.36
N ASP A 298 -7.78 9.09 -24.04
CA ASP A 298 -8.74 10.01 -23.43
C ASP A 298 -9.61 9.31 -22.36
N THR A 299 -9.89 8.01 -22.52
CA THR A 299 -10.65 7.23 -21.52
C THR A 299 -9.85 6.89 -20.25
N PHE A 300 -8.55 7.17 -20.23
CA PHE A 300 -7.64 7.01 -19.10
C PHE A 300 -7.33 8.33 -18.36
N ASP A 301 -7.88 9.47 -18.79
CA ASP A 301 -7.63 10.77 -18.14
C ASP A 301 -8.07 10.76 -16.66
N ALA A 302 -9.27 10.21 -16.38
CA ALA A 302 -9.78 10.02 -15.02
C ALA A 302 -9.27 8.74 -14.32
N ALA A 303 -8.41 7.93 -14.96
CA ALA A 303 -7.93 6.68 -14.40
C ALA A 303 -6.82 6.89 -13.36
N LEU A 304 -6.81 6.04 -12.33
CA LEU A 304 -5.82 6.11 -11.27
C LEU A 304 -4.44 5.68 -11.77
N ARG A 305 -3.42 6.51 -11.50
CA ARG A 305 -2.02 6.17 -11.75
C ARG A 305 -1.38 5.44 -10.59
N ILE A 306 -0.56 4.44 -10.90
CA ILE A 306 0.12 3.60 -9.91
C ILE A 306 1.60 3.55 -10.28
N TYR A 307 2.46 4.13 -9.44
CA TYR A 307 3.90 4.22 -9.69
C TYR A 307 4.73 3.55 -8.60
N SER A 308 5.91 3.06 -8.96
CA SER A 308 6.86 2.44 -8.03
C SER A 308 7.45 3.47 -7.04
N LYS A 309 7.95 4.60 -7.57
CA LYS A 309 8.64 5.67 -6.82
C LYS A 309 7.66 6.71 -6.25
N LYS A 310 7.84 7.08 -4.96
CA LYS A 310 7.07 8.16 -4.31
C LYS A 310 7.24 9.53 -4.98
N ALA A 311 8.41 9.83 -5.55
CA ALA A 311 8.68 11.10 -6.23
C ALA A 311 7.70 11.33 -7.41
N ARG A 312 7.61 10.36 -8.34
CA ARG A 312 6.69 10.38 -9.49
C ARG A 312 5.22 10.49 -9.08
N VAL A 313 4.85 9.87 -7.96
CA VAL A 313 3.49 10.02 -7.37
C VAL A 313 3.23 11.46 -6.92
N ASN A 314 4.19 12.10 -6.26
CA ASN A 314 4.04 13.47 -5.76
C ASN A 314 3.99 14.49 -6.90
N GLU A 315 4.90 14.36 -7.87
CA GLU A 315 4.96 15.14 -9.12
C GLU A 315 3.63 15.08 -9.86
N TYR A 316 3.12 13.89 -10.18
CA TYR A 316 1.89 13.73 -10.94
C TYR A 316 0.66 14.33 -10.21
N ASN A 317 0.57 14.13 -8.90
CA ASN A 317 -0.49 14.74 -8.08
C ASN A 317 -0.38 16.27 -8.05
N TYR A 318 0.85 16.82 -7.96
CA TYR A 318 1.09 18.26 -8.00
C TYR A 318 0.65 18.88 -9.33
N GLU A 319 1.08 18.30 -10.45
CA GLU A 319 0.68 18.77 -11.79
C GLU A 319 -0.83 18.81 -11.94
N HIS A 320 -1.55 17.77 -11.52
CA HIS A 320 -3.01 17.73 -11.61
C HIS A 320 -3.69 18.81 -10.75
N LEU A 321 -3.19 19.06 -9.54
CA LEU A 321 -3.69 20.13 -8.68
C LEU A 321 -3.41 21.53 -9.27
N VAL A 322 -2.29 21.70 -9.98
CA VAL A 322 -2.00 22.94 -10.73
C VAL A 322 -2.92 23.09 -11.94
N ARG A 323 -3.12 22.03 -12.73
CA ARG A 323 -3.99 22.00 -13.93
C ARG A 323 -5.44 22.37 -13.64
N LEU A 324 -5.95 22.13 -12.42
CA LEU A 324 -7.28 22.58 -11.99
C LEU A 324 -7.47 24.11 -12.01
N LYS A 325 -6.39 24.90 -11.93
CA LYS A 325 -6.41 26.39 -11.86
C LYS A 325 -7.36 26.93 -10.77
N ARG A 326 -7.50 26.18 -9.66
CA ARG A 326 -8.26 26.56 -8.47
C ARG A 326 -7.32 27.01 -7.34
N PRO A 327 -7.78 27.91 -6.44
CA PRO A 327 -7.06 28.22 -5.22
C PRO A 327 -6.91 26.95 -4.38
N ALA A 328 -5.69 26.71 -3.91
CA ALA A 328 -5.32 25.58 -3.07
C ALA A 328 -4.84 26.08 -1.71
N ILE A 329 -4.98 25.25 -0.69
CA ILE A 329 -4.42 25.45 0.65
C ILE A 329 -3.53 24.26 1.03
N GLN A 330 -2.53 24.50 1.88
CA GLN A 330 -1.76 23.44 2.52
C GLN A 330 -2.32 23.18 3.91
N VAL A 331 -2.96 22.02 4.10
CA VAL A 331 -3.54 21.66 5.40
C VAL A 331 -2.44 21.09 6.29
N MET A 332 -1.92 21.93 7.18
CA MET A 332 -0.86 21.57 8.12
C MET A 332 -1.42 20.72 9.27
N ALA A 333 -0.74 19.62 9.60
CA ALA A 333 -1.15 18.77 10.72
C ALA A 333 -0.80 19.40 12.07
N LYS A 334 -1.71 19.28 13.05
CA LYS A 334 -1.45 19.69 14.43
C LYS A 334 -0.67 18.59 15.16
N ASN A 335 0.60 18.85 15.43
CA ASN A 335 1.52 17.92 16.10
C ASN A 335 1.71 18.32 17.58
N ILE A 336 1.82 17.33 18.47
CA ILE A 336 2.07 17.50 19.91
C ILE A 336 3.14 16.48 20.33
N GLY A 337 4.10 16.88 21.17
CA GLY A 337 5.22 16.05 21.60
C GLY A 337 6.51 16.34 20.83
N ASN A 338 7.65 16.02 21.43
CA ASN A 338 8.97 16.38 20.89
C ASN A 338 9.27 15.61 19.59
N GLY A 339 9.61 16.34 18.51
CA GLY A 339 9.89 15.77 17.18
C GLY A 339 8.66 15.24 16.42
N ALA A 340 7.44 15.43 16.93
CA ALA A 340 6.21 14.94 16.30
C ALA A 340 5.92 15.59 14.93
N ASP A 341 6.49 16.78 14.68
CA ASP A 341 6.51 17.48 13.40
C ASP A 341 7.35 16.75 12.34
N LYS A 342 8.49 16.18 12.74
CA LYS A 342 9.45 15.47 11.85
C LYS A 342 9.09 14.01 11.59
N ALA A 343 8.17 13.44 12.36
CA ALA A 343 7.73 12.05 12.21
C ALA A 343 7.10 11.78 10.83
N THR A 344 7.44 10.65 10.22
CA THR A 344 6.91 10.29 8.89
C THR A 344 5.40 10.05 8.93
N SER A 345 4.75 10.14 7.77
CA SER A 345 3.33 9.80 7.65
C SER A 345 3.05 8.37 8.12
N GLU A 346 3.94 7.43 7.81
CA GLU A 346 3.87 6.03 8.24
C GLU A 346 3.94 5.90 9.77
N GLN A 347 4.90 6.56 10.44
CA GLN A 347 5.01 6.58 11.90
C GLN A 347 3.77 7.19 12.58
N ALA A 348 3.23 8.26 12.01
CA ALA A 348 1.98 8.90 12.46
C ALA A 348 0.70 8.17 12.01
N GLY A 349 0.79 6.88 11.65
CA GLY A 349 -0.36 6.03 11.37
C GLY A 349 -1.05 6.26 10.02
N ASN A 350 -0.31 6.80 9.04
CA ASN A 350 -0.75 7.30 7.73
C ASN A 350 -1.43 8.69 7.74
N LEU A 351 -1.24 9.48 8.79
CA LEU A 351 -1.60 10.91 8.79
C LEU A 351 -0.44 11.74 8.24
N ALA A 352 -0.70 12.42 7.11
CA ALA A 352 0.27 13.31 6.47
C ALA A 352 0.68 14.47 7.39
N GLY A 353 1.96 14.86 7.39
CA GLY A 353 2.39 16.07 8.11
C GLY A 353 1.77 17.36 7.53
N ARG A 354 1.53 17.36 6.21
CA ARG A 354 0.81 18.38 5.43
C ARG A 354 0.31 17.76 4.13
N PHE A 355 -0.73 18.31 3.53
CA PHE A 355 -1.12 17.98 2.15
C PHE A 355 -1.83 19.17 1.47
N PRO A 356 -1.63 19.35 0.15
CA PRO A 356 -2.37 20.34 -0.62
C PRO A 356 -3.79 19.88 -0.92
N VAL A 357 -4.74 20.80 -0.88
CA VAL A 357 -6.14 20.57 -1.26
C VAL A 357 -6.74 21.81 -1.93
N CYS A 358 -7.60 21.60 -2.92
CA CYS A 358 -8.40 22.64 -3.55
C CYS A 358 -9.80 22.09 -3.87
N ILE A 359 -10.77 22.97 -4.12
CA ILE A 359 -12.11 22.57 -4.58
C ILE A 359 -11.98 21.92 -5.95
N GLY A 360 -12.57 20.73 -6.13
CA GLY A 360 -12.41 19.90 -7.32
C GLY A 360 -11.24 18.91 -7.28
N ALA A 361 -10.38 18.92 -6.25
CA ALA A 361 -9.30 17.94 -6.09
C ALA A 361 -9.86 16.51 -5.92
N ARG A 362 -9.21 15.51 -6.55
CA ARG A 362 -9.46 14.09 -6.25
C ARG A 362 -8.59 13.65 -5.07
N LEU A 363 -9.23 13.25 -3.98
CA LEU A 363 -8.58 12.71 -2.79
C LEU A 363 -9.06 11.29 -2.49
N MET A 364 -8.24 10.55 -1.75
CA MET A 364 -8.49 9.19 -1.29
C MET A 364 -8.45 9.13 0.24
N LEU A 365 -9.41 8.41 0.83
CA LEU A 365 -9.42 8.11 2.26
C LEU A 365 -8.27 7.15 2.63
N THR A 366 -7.50 7.49 3.67
CA THR A 366 -6.37 6.68 4.16
C THR A 366 -6.75 5.74 5.31
N GLN A 367 -8.01 5.78 5.77
CA GLN A 367 -8.57 4.90 6.80
C GLN A 367 -10.07 4.64 6.58
N ASN A 368 -10.60 3.61 7.22
CA ASN A 368 -12.05 3.37 7.25
C ASN A 368 -12.73 4.39 8.18
N ILE A 369 -13.80 5.02 7.71
CA ILE A 369 -14.69 5.86 8.52
C ILE A 369 -15.99 5.10 8.79
N TRP A 370 -16.65 4.64 7.72
CA TRP A 370 -17.87 3.84 7.81
C TRP A 370 -17.95 2.90 6.61
N HIS A 371 -17.53 1.65 6.81
CA HIS A 371 -17.37 0.68 5.73
C HIS A 371 -18.69 0.31 5.01
N PRO A 372 -19.83 0.03 5.68
CA PRO A 372 -21.08 -0.37 5.01
C PRO A 372 -21.55 0.63 3.94
N THR A 373 -21.28 1.93 4.14
CA THR A 373 -21.67 2.99 3.21
C THR A 373 -20.64 3.26 2.11
N GLY A 374 -19.51 2.55 2.09
CA GLY A 374 -18.41 2.76 1.13
C GLY A 374 -17.32 3.76 1.59
N LEU A 375 -17.35 4.27 2.83
CA LEU A 375 -16.29 5.15 3.36
C LEU A 375 -15.14 4.32 3.95
N VAL A 376 -14.41 3.67 3.05
CA VAL A 376 -13.28 2.77 3.34
C VAL A 376 -11.95 3.39 2.95
N ASN A 377 -10.86 2.87 3.51
CA ASN A 377 -9.50 3.14 3.04
C ASN A 377 -9.37 2.75 1.57
N GLY A 378 -8.84 3.65 0.74
CA GLY A 378 -8.82 3.51 -0.72
C GLY A 378 -10.05 4.07 -1.44
N ALA A 379 -11.12 4.46 -0.73
CA ALA A 379 -12.26 5.11 -1.36
C ALA A 379 -11.87 6.51 -1.86
N GLN A 380 -12.17 6.79 -3.13
CA GLN A 380 -11.88 8.05 -3.79
C GLN A 380 -13.11 8.95 -3.82
N GLY A 381 -12.86 10.26 -3.90
CA GLY A 381 -13.89 11.26 -4.10
C GLY A 381 -13.31 12.60 -4.52
N THR A 382 -14.19 13.50 -4.92
CA THR A 382 -13.87 14.87 -5.32
C THR A 382 -14.23 15.83 -4.19
N VAL A 383 -13.33 16.76 -3.87
CA VAL A 383 -13.60 17.85 -2.92
C VAL A 383 -14.69 18.76 -3.49
N TYR A 384 -15.80 18.83 -2.76
CA TYR A 384 -16.94 19.70 -3.05
C TYR A 384 -16.73 21.08 -2.43
N ASP A 385 -16.31 21.14 -1.17
CA ASP A 385 -16.08 22.39 -0.44
C ASP A 385 -15.12 22.18 0.74
N ILE A 386 -14.60 23.27 1.31
CA ILE A 386 -13.67 23.24 2.46
C ILE A 386 -14.22 24.20 3.53
N GLY A 387 -14.33 23.75 4.77
CA GLY A 387 -14.97 24.51 5.84
C GLY A 387 -14.08 24.82 7.04
N TRP A 388 -14.26 26.01 7.59
CA TRP A 388 -13.64 26.46 8.84
C TRP A 388 -14.69 26.65 9.94
N ALA A 389 -14.24 26.52 11.20
CA ALA A 389 -15.10 26.82 12.34
C ALA A 389 -15.35 28.34 12.44
N PRO A 390 -16.38 28.80 13.16
CA PRO A 390 -16.54 30.22 13.47
C PRO A 390 -15.28 30.82 14.11
N ASP A 391 -15.03 32.10 13.84
CA ASP A 391 -13.99 32.93 14.47
C ASP A 391 -12.51 32.48 14.25
N THR A 392 -12.23 31.64 13.25
CA THR A 392 -10.85 31.22 12.88
C THR A 392 -10.23 32.08 11.77
N ASP A 393 -8.90 32.23 11.77
CA ASP A 393 -8.13 32.86 10.69
C ASP A 393 -7.82 31.82 9.60
N THR A 394 -8.43 31.95 8.41
CA THR A 394 -8.30 31.00 7.30
C THR A 394 -6.87 30.84 6.74
N HIS A 395 -5.97 31.79 7.02
CA HIS A 395 -4.56 31.70 6.61
C HIS A 395 -3.66 31.04 7.67
N ARG A 396 -4.13 30.88 8.92
CA ARG A 396 -3.35 30.33 10.03
C ARG A 396 -3.92 29.03 10.57
N ASP A 397 -5.24 28.94 10.68
CA ASP A 397 -5.95 27.82 11.25
C ASP A 397 -6.30 26.79 10.17
N PRO A 398 -6.08 25.48 10.43
CA PRO A 398 -6.49 24.45 9.50
C PRO A 398 -8.02 24.36 9.43
N PRO A 399 -8.61 23.98 8.27
CA PRO A 399 -10.04 23.76 8.15
C PRO A 399 -10.52 22.68 9.14
N CYS A 400 -11.77 22.81 9.59
CA CYS A 400 -12.41 21.85 10.49
C CYS A 400 -13.09 20.70 9.74
N VAL A 401 -13.43 20.89 8.46
CA VAL A 401 -14.11 19.90 7.61
C VAL A 401 -13.70 20.03 6.15
N ILE A 402 -13.60 18.89 5.46
CA ILE A 402 -13.50 18.83 4.00
C ILE A 402 -14.75 18.10 3.49
N MET A 403 -15.56 18.79 2.69
CA MET A 403 -16.79 18.24 2.11
C MET A 403 -16.44 17.51 0.82
N MET A 404 -16.82 16.24 0.70
CA MET A 404 -16.47 15.39 -0.44
C MET A 404 -17.68 14.70 -1.06
N VAL A 405 -17.68 14.61 -2.38
CA VAL A 405 -18.53 13.68 -3.14
C VAL A 405 -17.71 12.41 -3.38
N MET A 406 -18.18 11.29 -2.83
CA MET A 406 -17.44 10.01 -2.84
C MET A 406 -18.01 9.07 -3.91
N ASP A 407 -17.14 8.51 -4.77
CA ASP A 407 -17.54 7.86 -6.03
C ASP A 407 -18.50 6.67 -5.86
N LYS A 408 -18.38 5.95 -4.74
CA LYS A 408 -19.13 4.71 -4.45
C LYS A 408 -19.90 4.77 -3.12
N TYR A 409 -20.26 5.98 -2.67
CA TYR A 409 -20.95 6.17 -1.38
C TYR A 409 -22.46 5.91 -1.48
N THR A 410 -22.93 4.90 -0.74
CA THR A 410 -24.35 4.48 -0.74
C THR A 410 -25.15 5.08 0.41
N GLY A 411 -24.50 5.55 1.48
CA GLY A 411 -25.15 6.02 2.71
C GLY A 411 -25.93 7.34 2.60
N LEU A 412 -26.33 7.88 3.77
CA LEU A 412 -27.06 9.14 3.89
C LEU A 412 -26.10 10.35 3.74
N SER A 413 -26.34 11.22 2.77
CA SER A 413 -25.62 12.50 2.60
C SER A 413 -25.79 13.44 3.80
N TYR A 414 -24.82 14.34 3.99
CA TYR A 414 -24.98 15.52 4.85
C TYR A 414 -25.70 16.64 4.09
N LEU A 415 -25.28 16.88 2.85
CA LEU A 415 -26.00 17.68 1.87
C LEU A 415 -26.00 16.99 0.50
N THR A 416 -27.04 17.27 -0.26
CA THR A 416 -27.16 16.85 -1.66
C THR A 416 -26.84 18.07 -2.51
N ALA A 417 -25.87 17.94 -3.41
CA ALA A 417 -25.52 19.01 -4.35
C ALA A 417 -26.66 19.24 -5.36
N ASP A 418 -26.65 20.39 -6.06
CA ASP A 418 -27.69 20.78 -7.02
C ASP A 418 -27.90 19.77 -8.17
N ASP A 419 -26.88 18.96 -8.45
CA ASP A 419 -26.86 17.87 -9.43
C ASP A 419 -27.25 16.49 -8.86
N GLY A 420 -27.75 16.45 -7.62
CA GLY A 420 -28.17 15.23 -6.94
C GLY A 420 -27.03 14.42 -6.29
N ARG A 421 -25.76 14.84 -6.42
CA ARG A 421 -24.63 14.10 -5.83
C ARG A 421 -24.62 14.20 -4.30
N LYS A 422 -24.36 13.06 -3.64
CA LYS A 422 -24.27 12.96 -2.18
C LYS A 422 -22.95 13.53 -1.67
N VAL A 423 -23.01 14.60 -0.87
CA VAL A 423 -21.84 15.21 -0.21
C VAL A 423 -21.77 14.75 1.25
N VAL A 424 -20.57 14.43 1.72
CA VAL A 424 -20.29 13.97 3.08
C VAL A 424 -19.11 14.73 3.72
N PRO A 425 -19.14 14.99 5.04
CA PRO A 425 -18.03 15.65 5.74
C PRO A 425 -16.93 14.64 6.09
N ILE A 426 -15.70 14.93 5.69
CA ILE A 426 -14.50 14.27 6.20
C ILE A 426 -13.90 15.17 7.27
N LEU A 427 -13.51 14.59 8.41
CA LEU A 427 -13.10 15.30 9.63
C LEU A 427 -11.65 14.95 10.02
N PRO A 428 -10.93 15.85 10.71
CA PRO A 428 -9.62 15.56 11.27
C PRO A 428 -9.69 14.41 12.28
N VAL A 429 -8.68 13.56 12.30
CA VAL A 429 -8.55 12.47 13.27
C VAL A 429 -7.23 12.59 14.02
N LYS A 430 -7.30 12.37 15.33
CA LYS A 430 -6.15 12.33 16.24
C LYS A 430 -5.55 10.92 16.24
N ARG A 431 -4.23 10.81 16.07
CA ARG A 431 -3.45 9.57 16.27
C ARG A 431 -2.34 9.84 17.28
N ASP A 432 -2.26 8.99 18.29
CA ASP A 432 -1.15 8.96 19.23
C ASP A 432 -0.14 7.89 18.76
N PHE A 433 1.15 8.22 18.84
CA PHE A 433 2.27 7.38 18.41
C PHE A 433 3.51 7.67 19.29
N PHE A 434 4.58 6.88 19.13
CA PHE A 434 5.84 7.11 19.85
C PHE A 434 6.96 7.41 18.86
N LEU A 435 7.80 8.40 19.19
CA LEU A 435 9.04 8.68 18.48
C LEU A 435 10.21 8.46 19.46
N GLY A 436 10.92 7.35 19.31
CA GLY A 436 11.88 6.86 20.30
C GLY A 436 11.19 6.61 21.66
N THR A 437 11.49 7.43 22.66
CA THR A 437 10.87 7.42 24.00
C THR A 437 9.75 8.45 24.18
N SER A 438 9.61 9.42 23.26
CA SER A 438 8.61 10.49 23.37
C SER A 438 7.23 10.00 22.95
N ALA A 439 6.22 10.27 23.79
CA ALA A 439 4.82 10.17 23.38
C ALA A 439 4.46 11.38 22.50
N CYS A 440 3.89 11.10 21.33
CA CYS A 440 3.57 12.09 20.30
C CYS A 440 2.13 11.93 19.82
N THR A 441 1.56 13.01 19.32
CA THR A 441 0.23 13.04 18.71
C THR A 441 0.30 13.79 17.38
N ARG A 442 -0.40 13.30 16.36
CA ARG A 442 -0.73 14.05 15.14
C ARG A 442 -2.24 14.11 14.96
N THR A 443 -2.77 15.29 14.63
CA THR A 443 -4.17 15.49 14.23
C THR A 443 -4.21 16.02 12.80
N GLN A 444 -4.87 15.28 11.90
CA GLN A 444 -4.93 15.58 10.47
C GLN A 444 -6.15 14.88 9.83
N PHE A 445 -6.63 15.35 8.70
CA PHE A 445 -7.60 14.60 7.88
C PHE A 445 -7.01 13.26 7.40
N PRO A 446 -7.80 12.17 7.38
CA PRO A 446 -7.37 10.88 6.84
C PRO A 446 -7.48 10.86 5.30
N LEU A 447 -6.81 11.80 4.64
CA LEU A 447 -6.88 12.04 3.20
C LEU A 447 -5.48 12.14 2.58
N MET A 448 -5.40 11.82 1.29
CA MET A 448 -4.24 12.10 0.43
C MET A 448 -4.70 12.37 -1.01
N ALA A 449 -3.91 13.10 -1.79
CA ALA A 449 -4.15 13.27 -3.23
C ALA A 449 -4.15 11.91 -3.94
N SER A 450 -5.04 11.75 -4.94
CA SER A 450 -5.33 10.44 -5.54
C SER A 450 -5.44 10.45 -7.06
N TYR A 451 -4.69 11.30 -7.75
CA TYR A 451 -4.46 11.19 -9.19
C TYR A 451 -3.44 10.08 -9.47
N ALA A 452 -2.39 10.03 -8.64
CA ALA A 452 -1.43 8.93 -8.57
C ALA A 452 -1.30 8.39 -7.13
N ILE A 453 -0.98 7.10 -6.99
CA ILE A 453 -0.59 6.45 -5.72
C ILE A 453 0.63 5.55 -5.94
N SER A 454 1.29 5.11 -4.85
CA SER A 454 2.37 4.13 -4.97
C SER A 454 1.85 2.69 -5.05
N VAL A 455 2.61 1.79 -5.68
CA VAL A 455 2.33 0.34 -5.74
C VAL A 455 2.05 -0.26 -4.36
N HIS A 456 2.79 0.15 -3.31
CA HIS A 456 2.54 -0.31 -1.93
C HIS A 456 1.17 0.13 -1.39
N LYS A 457 0.64 1.28 -1.82
CA LYS A 457 -0.70 1.76 -1.43
C LYS A 457 -1.81 1.11 -2.27
N SER A 458 -1.51 0.63 -3.47
CA SER A 458 -2.49 -0.08 -4.30
C SER A 458 -2.73 -1.54 -3.87
N GLN A 459 -1.96 -2.10 -2.93
CA GLN A 459 -1.97 -3.53 -2.60
C GLN A 459 -3.34 -4.16 -2.29
N SER A 460 -4.32 -3.40 -1.80
CA SER A 460 -5.71 -3.89 -1.57
C SER A 460 -6.72 -3.49 -2.64
N ILE A 461 -6.41 -2.52 -3.52
CA ILE A 461 -7.40 -1.97 -4.45
C ILE A 461 -7.60 -2.88 -5.68
N THR A 462 -8.73 -2.71 -6.34
CA THR A 462 -9.04 -3.27 -7.66
C THR A 462 -9.77 -2.19 -8.43
N VAL A 463 -9.30 -1.92 -9.64
CA VAL A 463 -9.75 -0.78 -10.47
C VAL A 463 -10.12 -1.28 -11.86
N ASP A 464 -11.10 -0.62 -12.47
CA ASP A 464 -11.60 -0.99 -13.79
C ASP A 464 -10.69 -0.47 -14.91
N LYS A 465 -10.05 0.69 -14.68
CA LYS A 465 -8.96 1.25 -15.49
C LYS A 465 -7.84 1.78 -14.61
N MET A 466 -6.60 1.66 -15.07
CA MET A 466 -5.43 2.27 -14.44
C MET A 466 -4.34 2.60 -15.46
N VAL A 467 -3.38 3.40 -15.00
CA VAL A 467 -2.15 3.69 -15.75
C VAL A 467 -0.95 3.39 -14.85
N THR A 468 0.13 2.86 -15.41
CA THR A 468 1.35 2.51 -14.68
C THR A 468 2.59 2.83 -15.52
N ASP A 469 3.75 2.89 -14.87
CA ASP A 469 5.06 2.87 -15.55
C ASP A 469 5.74 1.54 -15.27
N LEU A 470 6.37 0.94 -16.29
CA LEU A 470 7.12 -0.32 -16.26
C LEU A 470 8.53 -0.19 -16.91
N SER A 471 8.94 1.02 -17.31
CA SER A 471 10.21 1.28 -17.98
C SER A 471 11.41 0.92 -17.09
N GLU A 472 11.38 1.36 -15.84
CA GLU A 472 12.40 1.08 -14.83
C GLU A 472 12.27 -0.33 -14.24
N ARG A 473 13.41 -0.95 -13.93
CA ARG A 473 13.45 -2.20 -13.17
C ARG A 473 12.93 -2.02 -11.74
N ASP A 474 12.13 -2.99 -11.31
CA ASP A 474 11.64 -3.14 -9.93
C ASP A 474 12.78 -3.03 -8.88
N PHE A 475 12.80 -1.93 -8.11
CA PHE A 475 13.73 -1.77 -6.96
C PHE A 475 13.46 -2.78 -5.82
N GLN A 476 12.22 -3.27 -5.75
CA GLN A 476 11.82 -4.39 -4.92
C GLN A 476 11.08 -5.39 -5.81
N THR A 477 11.49 -6.65 -5.79
CA THR A 477 10.99 -7.68 -6.71
C THR A 477 9.47 -7.87 -6.66
N GLY A 478 8.82 -7.72 -7.82
CA GLY A 478 7.40 -8.00 -8.00
C GLY A 478 6.47 -6.80 -7.81
N LEU A 479 6.99 -5.57 -7.73
CA LEU A 479 6.18 -4.35 -7.74
C LEU A 479 5.42 -4.22 -9.06
N SER A 480 6.06 -4.51 -10.20
CA SER A 480 5.41 -4.52 -11.52
C SER A 480 4.23 -5.49 -11.57
N TYR A 481 4.37 -6.71 -11.01
CA TYR A 481 3.25 -7.64 -10.85
C TYR A 481 2.14 -7.07 -9.94
N VAL A 482 2.51 -6.48 -8.80
CA VAL A 482 1.56 -5.89 -7.85
C VAL A 482 0.79 -4.72 -8.45
N ALA A 483 1.42 -3.94 -9.36
CA ALA A 483 0.78 -2.89 -10.13
C ALA A 483 -0.17 -3.46 -11.20
N VAL A 484 0.33 -4.27 -12.14
CA VAL A 484 -0.46 -4.77 -13.27
C VAL A 484 -1.63 -5.64 -12.81
N SER A 485 -1.49 -6.40 -11.73
CA SER A 485 -2.58 -7.24 -11.18
C SER A 485 -3.76 -6.48 -10.57
N ARG A 486 -3.76 -5.13 -10.54
CA ARG A 486 -4.86 -4.29 -10.02
C ARG A 486 -6.04 -4.16 -10.96
N VAL A 487 -5.79 -4.24 -12.27
CA VAL A 487 -6.83 -4.13 -13.29
C VAL A 487 -7.53 -5.47 -13.53
N LYS A 488 -8.81 -5.44 -13.91
CA LYS A 488 -9.61 -6.63 -14.22
C LYS A 488 -9.37 -7.20 -15.63
N MET A 489 -9.07 -6.33 -16.60
CA MET A 489 -8.97 -6.68 -18.03
C MET A 489 -7.77 -5.96 -18.64
N LEU A 490 -7.16 -6.55 -19.68
CA LEU A 490 -6.03 -5.94 -20.39
C LEU A 490 -6.38 -4.55 -20.96
N ASP A 491 -7.59 -4.37 -21.49
CA ASP A 491 -8.08 -3.10 -22.04
C ASP A 491 -8.25 -1.98 -20.99
N GLY A 492 -8.21 -2.35 -19.70
CA GLY A 492 -8.17 -1.39 -18.59
C GLY A 492 -6.74 -0.99 -18.19
N LEU A 493 -5.72 -1.48 -18.88
CA LEU A 493 -4.32 -1.13 -18.66
C LEU A 493 -3.86 -0.09 -19.69
N MET A 494 -3.17 0.94 -19.22
CA MET A 494 -2.27 1.76 -20.03
C MET A 494 -0.90 1.80 -19.36
N ILE A 495 0.16 1.82 -20.15
CA ILE A 495 1.54 1.98 -19.69
C ILE A 495 2.04 3.32 -20.26
N ASP A 496 2.51 4.24 -19.40
CA ASP A 496 2.89 5.60 -19.84
C ASP A 496 4.03 5.59 -20.88
N THR A 497 5.02 4.69 -20.71
CA THR A 497 6.28 4.67 -21.47
C THR A 497 6.61 3.29 -22.06
N PRO A 498 7.32 3.21 -23.20
CA PRO A 498 7.90 1.96 -23.68
C PRO A 498 8.85 1.35 -22.65
N PHE A 499 8.89 0.02 -22.57
CA PHE A 499 9.71 -0.69 -21.60
C PHE A 499 10.40 -1.92 -22.21
N GLU A 500 11.63 -2.16 -21.79
CA GLU A 500 12.41 -3.30 -22.24
C GLU A 500 12.05 -4.59 -21.48
N ARG A 501 12.00 -5.71 -22.20
CA ARG A 501 11.82 -7.03 -21.57
C ARG A 501 12.91 -7.32 -20.52
N ALA A 502 14.11 -6.79 -20.71
CA ALA A 502 15.23 -6.94 -19.78
C ALA A 502 14.99 -6.29 -18.40
N SER A 503 14.12 -5.28 -18.28
CA SER A 503 13.74 -4.70 -16.98
C SER A 503 12.96 -5.70 -16.11
N LEU A 504 12.20 -6.61 -16.74
CA LEU A 504 11.25 -7.54 -16.09
C LEU A 504 11.59 -9.03 -16.28
N TYR A 505 12.78 -9.33 -16.79
CA TYR A 505 13.27 -10.70 -17.02
C TYR A 505 14.59 -10.93 -16.27
N TYR A 506 14.64 -12.02 -15.49
CA TYR A 506 15.81 -12.43 -14.72
C TYR A 506 16.26 -13.83 -15.15
N GLU A 507 17.47 -13.94 -15.71
CA GLU A 507 18.11 -15.23 -16.01
C GLU A 507 18.32 -16.05 -14.72
N LYS A 508 18.91 -15.41 -13.70
CA LYS A 508 19.03 -15.92 -12.35
C LYS A 508 18.11 -15.12 -11.42
N LEU A 509 17.17 -15.81 -10.77
CA LEU A 509 16.26 -15.19 -9.81
C LEU A 509 17.03 -14.71 -8.56
N PRO A 510 16.69 -13.55 -7.97
CA PRO A 510 17.28 -13.10 -6.71
C PRO A 510 17.02 -14.08 -5.56
N ASP A 511 17.95 -14.18 -4.61
CA ASP A 511 17.87 -15.19 -3.54
C ASP A 511 16.58 -15.11 -2.72
N GLY A 512 16.09 -13.92 -2.40
CA GLY A 512 14.81 -13.74 -1.69
C GLY A 512 13.58 -14.24 -2.47
N VAL A 513 13.67 -14.34 -3.80
CA VAL A 513 12.66 -14.96 -4.66
C VAL A 513 12.85 -16.47 -4.69
N LEU A 514 14.09 -16.96 -4.76
CA LEU A 514 14.40 -18.40 -4.65
C LEU A 514 13.94 -18.99 -3.31
N MET A 515 14.16 -18.29 -2.19
CA MET A 515 13.62 -18.65 -0.86
C MET A 515 12.09 -18.83 -0.90
N LYS A 516 11.40 -17.88 -1.53
CA LYS A 516 9.94 -17.90 -1.68
C LYS A 516 9.45 -19.06 -2.54
N VAL A 517 10.17 -19.38 -3.63
CA VAL A 517 9.88 -20.54 -4.47
C VAL A 517 10.09 -21.84 -3.68
N ARG A 518 11.19 -21.97 -2.92
CA ARG A 518 11.45 -23.14 -2.06
C ARG A 518 10.36 -23.33 -1.00
N ASP A 519 9.92 -22.27 -0.32
CA ASP A 519 8.78 -22.36 0.60
C ASP A 519 7.49 -22.77 -0.14
N GLN A 520 7.16 -22.16 -1.28
CA GLN A 520 5.99 -22.55 -2.06
C GLN A 520 6.04 -24.02 -2.52
N ASP A 521 7.19 -24.55 -2.90
CA ASP A 521 7.34 -25.96 -3.25
C ASP A 521 7.22 -26.87 -2.03
N ARG A 522 7.77 -26.48 -0.87
CA ARG A 522 7.50 -27.15 0.41
C ARG A 522 6.00 -27.14 0.74
N ARG A 523 5.31 -26.02 0.54
CA ARG A 523 3.86 -25.87 0.77
C ARG A 523 3.02 -26.74 -0.17
N LYS A 524 3.43 -26.93 -1.43
CA LYS A 524 2.77 -27.86 -2.37
C LYS A 524 2.84 -29.32 -1.88
N GLN A 525 3.94 -29.73 -1.25
CA GLN A 525 4.08 -31.06 -0.63
C GLN A 525 3.22 -31.22 0.64
N GLN A 526 2.72 -30.12 1.21
CA GLN A 526 1.81 -30.08 2.36
C GLN A 526 0.35 -29.81 1.96
N GLN A 527 0.02 -29.99 0.66
CA GLN A 527 -1.35 -29.80 0.17
C GLN A 527 -2.24 -30.95 0.65
N PHE A 528 -3.46 -30.64 1.10
CA PHE A 528 -4.48 -31.65 1.37
C PHE A 528 -4.90 -32.38 0.08
N ASP A 529 -4.86 -33.71 0.09
CA ASP A 529 -5.35 -34.57 -1.01
C ASP A 529 -6.89 -34.65 -1.08
N GLN A 530 -7.58 -34.31 0.02
CA GLN A 530 -9.04 -34.16 0.04
C GLN A 530 -9.42 -32.67 -0.04
N PRO A 531 -10.42 -32.29 -0.85
CA PRO A 531 -10.85 -30.90 -0.97
C PRO A 531 -11.57 -30.45 0.31
N LEU A 532 -10.91 -29.62 1.12
CA LEU A 532 -11.54 -28.91 2.27
C LEU A 532 -12.64 -27.92 1.82
N PHE A 533 -12.72 -27.63 0.51
CA PHE A 533 -13.67 -26.72 -0.12
C PHE A 533 -14.29 -27.42 -1.34
N HIS A 534 -15.58 -27.69 -1.31
CA HIS A 534 -16.30 -28.15 -2.50
C HIS A 534 -16.52 -26.99 -3.49
N PRO A 535 -16.10 -27.10 -4.76
CA PRO A 535 -16.46 -26.14 -5.79
C PRO A 535 -17.91 -26.37 -6.26
N LEU A 536 -18.74 -25.32 -6.29
CA LEU A 536 -20.12 -25.38 -6.80
C LEU A 536 -20.26 -25.22 -8.33
N PHE A 537 -19.17 -25.37 -9.08
CA PHE A 537 -19.19 -25.34 -10.54
C PHE A 537 -18.60 -26.63 -11.11
N SER A 538 -19.48 -27.63 -11.22
CA SER A 538 -19.40 -28.73 -12.20
C SER A 538 -19.98 -28.27 -13.53
#